data_AF-A0A521RS15-F1
#
_entry.id   AF-A0A521RS15-F1
#
_cell.length_a   1.000
_cell.length_b   1.000
_cell.length_c   1.000
_cell.angle_alpha   90.00
_cell.angle_beta   90.00
_cell.angle_gamma   90.00
#
_symmetry.space_group_name_H-M   'P 1'
#
loop_
_entity.id
_entity.type
_entity.pdbx_description
1 polymer ?
#
loop_
_entity_poly.entity_id
_entity_poly.type
_entity_poly.pdbx_seq_one_letter_code
_entity_poly.pdbx_strand_id
1 'polypeptide(L)'
;MRFNLKMVAWIGFLLTTALFLGGADGKGCGIADDSTQEAKIEKARIALDKGNYSEAVETLKDLCGTNVSAPTCDPEIVSLYASAYAGKAGLDVFDLIKEAADRPVATGSSYALFSAHFSSPDSVDASDMNNAVLLLTSLTARTPDQGLQLAVATVVDLVVVLGSKTGGYGADGRPVQVPTTTELDDLTPIQGITLISRVLRDVNNMGIGLDEAAIGNENISGHIRQIQQQLSTVNSTTVQSLLNSI
;
A
#
# COMPACT_ATOMS: atom_id res chain seq x y z
N MET A 1 -26.36 15.68 -24.75
CA MET A 1 -25.07 15.45 -24.05
C MET A 1 -25.00 16.39 -22.86
N ARG A 2 -25.12 15.88 -21.63
CA ARG A 2 -24.96 16.67 -20.40
C ARG A 2 -23.53 16.50 -19.92
N PHE A 3 -22.71 17.55 -20.06
CA PHE A 3 -21.35 17.55 -19.53
C PHE A 3 -21.40 17.60 -17.99
N ASN A 4 -20.75 16.63 -17.35
CA ASN A 4 -20.76 16.45 -15.91
C ASN A 4 -19.75 17.43 -15.29
N LEU A 5 -20.24 18.48 -14.63
CA LEU A 5 -19.45 19.61 -14.11
C LEU A 5 -18.32 19.19 -13.14
N LYS A 6 -18.42 17.99 -12.55
CA LYS A 6 -17.42 17.43 -11.62
C LYS A 6 -16.12 16.96 -12.30
N MET A 7 -16.15 16.65 -13.59
CA MET A 7 -14.96 16.19 -14.33
C MET A 7 -14.02 17.35 -14.72
N VAL A 8 -14.56 18.57 -14.80
CA VAL A 8 -13.80 19.78 -15.17
C VAL A 8 -12.93 20.27 -14.00
N ALA A 9 -13.31 19.99 -12.75
CA ALA A 9 -12.53 20.36 -11.57
C ALA A 9 -11.25 19.54 -11.41
N TRP A 10 -11.25 18.27 -11.80
CA TRP A 10 -10.07 17.38 -11.70
C TRP A 10 -9.01 17.66 -12.78
N ILE A 11 -9.44 17.99 -14.00
CA ILE A 11 -8.52 18.36 -15.08
C ILE A 11 -7.90 19.75 -14.80
N GLY A 12 -8.62 20.65 -14.13
CA GLY A 12 -8.11 21.96 -13.74
C GLY A 12 -6.95 21.91 -12.74
N PHE A 13 -6.94 20.95 -11.82
CA PHE A 13 -5.88 20.80 -10.81
C PHE A 13 -4.58 20.20 -11.39
N LEU A 14 -4.69 19.29 -12.36
CA LEU A 14 -3.54 18.71 -13.07
C LEU A 14 -2.93 19.66 -14.13
N LEU A 15 -3.70 20.62 -14.64
CA LEU A 15 -3.18 21.59 -15.61
C LEU A 15 -2.45 22.78 -14.93
N THR A 16 -2.77 23.12 -13.68
CA THR A 16 -2.10 24.22 -12.96
C THR A 16 -0.70 23.87 -12.48
N THR A 17 -0.37 22.60 -12.25
CA THR A 17 1.01 22.15 -11.95
C THR A 17 1.91 22.14 -13.19
N ALA A 18 1.35 21.91 -14.38
CA ALA A 18 2.10 21.96 -15.63
C ALA A 18 2.52 23.39 -16.03
N LEU A 19 1.82 24.43 -15.56
CA LEU A 19 2.14 25.83 -15.91
C LEU A 19 3.30 26.44 -15.12
N PHE A 20 3.81 25.78 -14.07
CA PHE A 20 4.99 26.25 -13.32
C PHE A 20 6.32 25.64 -13.80
N LEU A 21 6.30 24.77 -14.81
CA LEU A 21 7.51 24.16 -15.39
C LEU A 21 8.05 24.89 -16.64
N GLY A 22 7.38 25.96 -17.07
CA GLY A 22 7.77 26.74 -18.25
C GLY A 22 8.11 28.19 -17.92
N GLY A 23 9.28 28.45 -17.30
CA GLY A 23 9.71 29.83 -17.11
C GLY A 23 10.95 30.06 -16.25
N ALA A 24 12.12 29.59 -16.68
CA ALA A 24 13.40 30.21 -16.34
C ALA A 24 14.49 29.82 -17.35
N ASP A 25 14.47 30.46 -18.53
CA ASP A 25 15.69 30.59 -19.34
C ASP A 25 16.67 31.51 -18.61
N GLY A 26 17.57 30.91 -17.83
CA GLY A 26 18.60 31.63 -17.10
C GLY A 26 19.85 30.78 -16.98
N LYS A 27 20.89 31.15 -17.74
CA LYS A 27 22.26 30.63 -17.60
C LYS A 27 22.70 30.67 -16.13
N GLY A 28 22.62 29.52 -15.47
CA GLY A 28 23.10 29.32 -14.12
C GLY A 28 23.47 27.86 -13.96
N CYS A 29 24.64 27.46 -14.45
CA CYS A 29 25.35 26.30 -13.91
C CYS A 29 25.80 26.67 -12.48
N GLY A 30 24.85 26.83 -11.58
CA GLY A 30 25.08 26.75 -10.15
C GLY A 30 25.11 25.27 -9.82
N ILE A 31 26.18 24.86 -9.14
CA ILE A 31 26.26 23.58 -8.43
C ILE A 31 24.98 23.47 -7.61
N ALA A 32 24.01 22.67 -8.05
CA ALA A 32 22.84 22.37 -7.25
C ALA A 32 23.39 21.60 -6.04
N ASP A 33 23.25 22.18 -4.85
CA ASP A 33 23.69 21.52 -3.63
C ASP A 33 22.70 20.39 -3.35
N ASP A 34 23.02 19.20 -3.88
CA ASP A 34 22.23 17.97 -3.73
C ASP A 34 22.20 17.46 -2.28
N SER A 35 22.86 18.16 -1.34
CA SER A 35 22.98 17.72 0.05
C SER A 35 21.84 18.18 0.96
N THR A 36 21.02 19.14 0.54
CA THR A 36 19.91 19.66 1.38
C THR A 36 18.80 18.62 1.58
N GLN A 37 18.04 18.76 2.66
CA GLN A 37 16.91 17.89 2.95
C GLN A 37 15.85 17.97 1.83
N GLU A 38 15.55 19.18 1.35
CA GLU A 38 14.59 19.42 0.27
C GLU A 38 15.04 18.77 -1.04
N ALA A 39 16.32 18.86 -1.38
CA ALA A 39 16.88 18.22 -2.57
C ALA A 39 16.75 16.69 -2.50
N LYS A 40 16.98 16.08 -1.33
CA LYS A 40 16.80 14.65 -1.11
C LYS A 40 15.34 14.22 -1.19
N ILE A 41 14.41 15.00 -0.63
CA ILE A 41 12.97 14.73 -0.74
C ILE A 41 12.54 14.77 -2.21
N GLU A 42 12.97 15.79 -2.96
CA GLU A 42 12.65 15.90 -4.39
C GLU A 42 13.26 14.77 -5.21
N LYS A 43 14.51 14.39 -4.92
CA LYS A 43 15.16 13.22 -5.52
C LYS A 43 14.34 11.95 -5.27
N ALA A 44 13.86 11.73 -4.05
CA ALA A 44 13.04 10.58 -3.73
C ALA A 44 11.69 10.58 -4.48
N ARG A 45 11.05 11.74 -4.65
CA ARG A 45 9.83 11.89 -5.47
C ARG A 45 10.08 11.57 -6.94
N ILE A 46 11.14 12.12 -7.52
CA ILE A 46 11.55 11.81 -8.90
C ILE A 46 11.82 10.32 -9.07
N ALA A 47 12.45 9.67 -8.08
CA ALA A 47 12.69 8.25 -8.10
C ALA A 47 11.37 7.45 -8.05
N LEU A 48 10.40 7.86 -7.22
CA LEU A 48 9.06 7.25 -7.17
C LEU A 48 8.31 7.38 -8.51
N ASP A 49 8.32 8.57 -9.10
CA ASP A 49 7.66 8.83 -10.40
C ASP A 49 8.25 7.99 -11.53
N LYS A 50 9.55 7.67 -11.44
CA LYS A 50 10.26 6.79 -12.38
C LYS A 50 10.11 5.31 -12.08
N GLY A 51 9.40 4.93 -11.00
CA GLY A 51 9.32 3.55 -10.52
C GLY A 51 10.64 3.01 -9.94
N ASN A 52 11.63 3.87 -9.67
CA ASN A 52 12.89 3.49 -9.03
C ASN A 52 12.74 3.44 -7.49
N TYR A 53 11.89 2.54 -7.02
CA TYR A 53 11.54 2.43 -5.60
C TYR A 53 12.74 2.15 -4.69
N SER A 54 13.73 1.38 -5.17
CA SER A 54 14.95 1.10 -4.40
C SER A 54 15.77 2.38 -4.14
N GLU A 55 15.89 3.27 -5.12
CA GLU A 55 16.56 4.56 -4.93
C GLU A 55 15.77 5.48 -4.01
N ALA A 56 14.43 5.50 -4.14
CA ALA A 56 13.56 6.26 -3.24
C ALA A 56 13.70 5.78 -1.79
N VAL A 57 13.67 4.46 -1.55
CA VAL A 57 13.86 3.84 -0.23
C VAL A 57 15.20 4.24 0.37
N GLU A 58 16.31 4.08 -0.35
CA GLU A 58 17.63 4.42 0.21
C GLU A 58 17.76 5.93 0.48
N THR A 59 17.20 6.78 -0.38
CA THR A 59 17.21 8.24 -0.17
C THR A 59 16.39 8.65 1.07
N LEU A 60 15.22 8.05 1.28
CA LEU A 60 14.34 8.36 2.40
C LEU A 60 14.83 7.74 3.72
N LYS A 61 15.46 6.57 3.66
CA LYS A 61 16.16 5.94 4.78
C LYS A 61 17.27 6.82 5.34
N ASP A 62 18.03 7.50 4.48
CA ASP A 62 19.06 8.45 4.91
C ASP A 62 18.48 9.65 5.67
N LEU A 63 17.21 10.02 5.41
CA LEU A 63 16.51 11.11 6.09
C LEU A 63 15.81 10.65 7.38
N CYS A 64 15.20 9.46 7.36
CA CYS A 64 14.31 8.96 8.40
C CYS A 64 14.97 7.98 9.38
N GLY A 65 16.18 7.52 9.07
CA GLY A 65 16.84 6.42 9.76
C GLY A 65 16.35 5.04 9.29
N THR A 66 16.94 4.00 9.88
CA THR A 66 16.70 2.60 9.49
C THR A 66 15.59 1.91 10.28
N ASN A 67 15.13 2.52 11.40
CA ASN A 67 14.08 1.96 12.23
C ASN A 67 12.69 2.36 11.72
N VAL A 68 12.09 1.52 10.87
CA VAL A 68 10.77 1.75 10.27
C VAL A 68 9.62 1.83 11.26
N SER A 69 9.78 1.31 12.48
CA SER A 69 8.77 1.40 13.54
C SER A 69 8.89 2.68 14.38
N ALA A 70 9.99 3.40 14.25
CA ALA A 70 10.24 4.67 14.95
C ALA A 70 11.14 5.58 14.09
N PRO A 71 10.65 6.04 12.93
CA PRO A 71 11.40 6.95 12.07
C PRO A 71 11.58 8.31 12.75
N THR A 72 12.68 9.00 12.42
CA THR A 72 13.04 10.29 13.04
C THR A 72 12.70 11.51 12.19
N CYS A 73 12.06 11.32 11.03
CA CYS A 73 11.72 12.36 10.07
C CYS A 73 10.26 12.82 10.21
N ASP A 74 9.91 13.87 9.46
CA ASP A 74 8.56 14.43 9.47
C ASP A 74 7.50 13.45 8.93
N PRO A 75 6.24 13.51 9.43
CA PRO A 75 5.16 12.61 9.02
C PRO A 75 4.91 12.50 7.51
N GLU A 76 5.08 13.60 6.77
CA GLU A 76 4.94 13.60 5.31
C GLU A 76 6.05 12.78 4.63
N ILE A 77 7.28 12.85 5.16
CA ILE A 77 8.42 12.08 4.66
C ILE A 77 8.24 10.60 5.02
N VAL A 78 7.71 10.28 6.20
CA VAL A 78 7.36 8.91 6.60
C VAL A 78 6.33 8.29 5.64
N SER A 79 5.30 9.05 5.25
CA SER A 79 4.30 8.62 4.28
C SER A 79 4.89 8.38 2.89
N LEU A 80 5.80 9.25 2.44
CA LEU A 80 6.55 9.05 1.21
C LEU A 80 7.43 7.80 1.27
N TYR A 81 8.04 7.55 2.43
CA TYR A 81 8.90 6.39 2.67
C TYR A 81 8.10 5.08 2.67
N ALA A 82 6.91 5.10 3.27
CA ALA A 82 5.98 3.97 3.20
C ALA A 82 5.54 3.68 1.76
N SER A 83 5.25 4.73 0.99
CA SER A 83 4.87 4.60 -0.43
C SER A 83 6.01 3.99 -1.25
N ALA A 84 7.26 4.36 -0.97
CA ALA A 84 8.42 3.77 -1.63
C ALA A 84 8.57 2.27 -1.33
N TYR A 85 8.39 1.86 -0.07
CA TYR A 85 8.39 0.44 0.29
C TYR A 85 7.22 -0.32 -0.35
N ALA A 86 6.02 0.26 -0.37
CA ALA A 86 4.86 -0.38 -0.97
C ALA A 86 5.04 -0.59 -2.49
N GLY A 87 5.54 0.43 -3.20
CA GLY A 87 5.88 0.32 -4.61
C GLY A 87 7.01 -0.68 -4.87
N LYS A 88 8.05 -0.71 -4.01
CA LYS A 88 9.14 -1.69 -4.07
C LYS A 88 8.64 -3.13 -3.91
N ALA A 89 7.61 -3.34 -3.09
CA ALA A 89 6.93 -4.62 -2.93
C ALA A 89 6.02 -4.98 -4.13
N GLY A 90 5.92 -4.12 -5.15
CA GLY A 90 5.17 -4.37 -6.38
C GLY A 90 3.74 -3.82 -6.38
N LEU A 91 3.37 -2.98 -5.42
CA LEU A 91 2.05 -2.35 -5.43
C LEU A 91 1.96 -1.26 -6.51
N ASP A 92 1.10 -1.49 -7.50
CA ASP A 92 0.63 -0.45 -8.41
C ASP A 92 -0.73 0.07 -7.96
N VAL A 93 -0.73 1.25 -7.34
CA VAL A 93 -1.95 1.86 -6.79
C VAL A 93 -2.90 2.34 -7.90
N PHE A 94 -2.38 2.75 -9.06
CA PHE A 94 -3.23 3.26 -10.14
C PHE A 94 -4.01 2.13 -10.80
N ASP A 95 -3.33 1.01 -11.08
CA ASP A 95 -3.99 -0.18 -11.61
C ASP A 95 -4.99 -0.76 -10.59
N LEU A 96 -4.63 -0.79 -9.30
CA LEU A 96 -5.54 -1.21 -8.23
C LEU A 96 -6.80 -0.33 -8.15
N ILE A 97 -6.66 1.00 -8.15
CA ILE A 97 -7.80 1.93 -8.08
C ILE A 97 -8.70 1.77 -9.31
N LYS A 98 -8.09 1.64 -10.49
CA LYS A 98 -8.81 1.45 -11.75
C LYS A 98 -9.63 0.16 -11.72
N GLU A 99 -9.04 -0.95 -11.30
CA GLU A 99 -9.75 -2.23 -11.20
C GLU A 99 -10.82 -2.21 -10.10
N ALA A 100 -10.51 -1.60 -8.95
CA ALA A 100 -11.45 -1.43 -7.85
C ALA A 100 -12.69 -0.63 -8.27
N ALA A 101 -12.58 0.30 -9.21
CA ALA A 101 -13.73 1.09 -9.67
C ALA A 101 -14.77 0.25 -10.44
N ASP A 102 -14.31 -0.76 -11.18
CA ASP A 102 -15.16 -1.58 -12.06
C ASP A 102 -15.58 -2.91 -11.43
N ARG A 103 -14.85 -3.38 -10.42
CA ARG A 103 -15.09 -4.68 -9.77
C ARG A 103 -16.22 -4.58 -8.73
N PRO A 104 -17.14 -5.57 -8.68
CA PRO A 104 -18.19 -5.59 -7.65
C PRO A 104 -17.62 -5.99 -6.29
N VAL A 105 -18.03 -5.28 -5.25
CA VAL A 105 -17.76 -5.63 -3.84
C VAL A 105 -18.55 -6.88 -3.48
N ALA A 106 -17.85 -8.00 -3.36
CA ALA A 106 -18.43 -9.30 -2.99
C ALA A 106 -17.37 -10.20 -2.36
N THR A 107 -17.81 -11.21 -1.59
CA THR A 107 -16.97 -12.29 -1.09
C THR A 107 -16.16 -12.93 -2.22
N GLY A 108 -14.87 -13.19 -1.98
CA GLY A 108 -13.94 -13.72 -2.97
C GLY A 108 -13.46 -12.67 -3.97
N SER A 109 -14.39 -11.95 -4.62
CA SER A 109 -14.09 -10.85 -5.56
C SER A 109 -13.20 -9.78 -4.94
N SER A 110 -13.52 -9.35 -3.72
CA SER A 110 -12.78 -8.29 -3.03
C SER A 110 -11.34 -8.68 -2.70
N TYR A 111 -11.11 -9.93 -2.31
CA TYR A 111 -9.74 -10.39 -2.06
C TYR A 111 -8.97 -10.59 -3.37
N ALA A 112 -9.64 -11.17 -4.38
CA ALA A 112 -9.10 -11.37 -5.72
C ALA A 112 -8.70 -10.06 -6.41
N LEU A 113 -9.35 -8.93 -6.07
CA LEU A 113 -8.94 -7.59 -6.51
C LEU A 113 -7.47 -7.35 -6.16
N PHE A 114 -7.09 -7.55 -4.91
CA PHE A 114 -5.74 -7.28 -4.44
C PHE A 114 -4.77 -8.39 -4.85
N SER A 115 -5.16 -9.67 -4.73
CA SER A 115 -4.26 -10.79 -4.99
C SER A 115 -3.89 -10.99 -6.47
N ALA A 116 -4.74 -10.57 -7.41
CA ALA A 116 -4.43 -10.65 -8.84
C ALA A 116 -3.20 -9.79 -9.24
N HIS A 117 -2.96 -8.68 -8.54
CA HIS A 117 -1.77 -7.84 -8.73
C HIS A 117 -0.46 -8.49 -8.25
N PHE A 118 -0.55 -9.61 -7.52
CA PHE A 118 0.60 -10.32 -6.96
C PHE A 118 0.69 -11.77 -7.49
N SER A 119 0.23 -12.00 -8.73
CA SER A 119 0.22 -13.32 -9.39
C SER A 119 1.63 -13.87 -9.72
N SER A 120 2.69 -13.10 -9.51
CA SER A 120 4.08 -13.55 -9.57
C SER A 120 4.67 -13.62 -8.16
N PRO A 121 4.68 -14.80 -7.50
CA PRO A 121 5.13 -14.94 -6.11
C PRO A 121 6.61 -14.55 -5.90
N ASP A 122 7.43 -14.65 -6.95
CA ASP A 122 8.88 -14.38 -6.86
C ASP A 122 9.23 -12.87 -6.91
N SER A 123 8.28 -11.99 -7.20
CA SER A 123 8.52 -10.55 -7.36
C SER A 123 8.07 -9.70 -6.17
N VAL A 124 7.52 -10.31 -5.11
CA VAL A 124 6.83 -9.59 -4.04
C VAL A 124 7.54 -9.82 -2.70
N ASP A 125 8.18 -8.77 -2.19
CA ASP A 125 8.87 -8.84 -0.91
C ASP A 125 7.90 -8.51 0.24
N ALA A 126 7.44 -9.54 0.95
CA ALA A 126 6.59 -9.43 2.14
C ALA A 126 7.22 -8.62 3.30
N SER A 127 8.55 -8.46 3.30
CA SER A 127 9.25 -7.61 4.24
C SER A 127 9.12 -6.14 3.86
N ASP A 128 9.22 -5.81 2.57
CA ASP A 128 9.07 -4.42 2.10
C ASP A 128 7.64 -3.92 2.34
N MET A 129 6.62 -4.72 2.02
CA MET A 129 5.23 -4.32 2.32
C MET A 129 5.00 -4.17 3.83
N ASN A 130 5.59 -5.03 4.67
CA ASN A 130 5.52 -4.86 6.12
C ASN A 130 6.14 -3.55 6.58
N ASN A 131 7.29 -3.17 6.00
CA ASN A 131 7.96 -1.92 6.33
C ASN A 131 7.09 -0.71 6.01
N ALA A 132 6.34 -0.74 4.89
CA ALA A 132 5.37 0.30 4.57
C ALA A 132 4.28 0.41 5.65
N VAL A 133 3.72 -0.72 6.09
CA VAL A 133 2.72 -0.75 7.17
C VAL A 133 3.32 -0.22 8.48
N LEU A 134 4.52 -0.67 8.86
CA LEU A 134 5.18 -0.23 10.10
C LEU A 134 5.40 1.29 10.11
N LEU A 135 5.90 1.86 8.99
CA LEU A 135 6.05 3.30 8.84
C LEU A 135 4.72 4.04 9.01
N LEU A 136 3.66 3.60 8.34
CA LEU A 136 2.34 4.25 8.43
C LEU A 136 1.75 4.14 9.84
N THR A 137 1.92 3.01 10.51
CA THR A 137 1.47 2.83 11.90
C THR A 137 2.28 3.64 12.91
N SER A 138 3.53 4.01 12.59
CA SER A 138 4.37 4.85 13.46
C SER A 138 3.86 6.30 13.57
N LEU A 139 3.01 6.73 12.64
CA LEU A 139 2.38 8.04 12.66
C LEU A 139 1.34 8.12 13.77
N THR A 140 1.51 9.08 14.68
CA THR A 140 0.60 9.28 15.84
C THR A 140 -0.65 10.08 15.49
N ALA A 141 -0.60 10.89 14.43
CA ALA A 141 -1.74 11.61 13.87
C ALA A 141 -1.63 11.56 12.34
N ARG A 142 -2.53 10.80 11.71
CA ARG A 142 -2.56 10.65 10.25
C ARG A 142 -3.52 11.65 9.63
N THR A 143 -3.10 12.23 8.50
CA THR A 143 -4.02 12.90 7.58
C THR A 143 -4.94 11.87 6.91
N PRO A 144 -6.08 12.28 6.31
CA PRO A 144 -6.94 11.35 5.59
C PRO A 144 -6.22 10.53 4.51
N ASP A 145 -5.29 11.16 3.78
CA ASP A 145 -4.50 10.48 2.75
C ASP A 145 -3.57 9.40 3.35
N GLN A 146 -2.96 9.68 4.50
CA GLN A 146 -2.15 8.70 5.24
C GLN A 146 -3.01 7.56 5.83
N GLY A 147 -4.24 7.86 6.25
CA GLY A 147 -5.22 6.84 6.65
C GLY A 147 -5.57 5.91 5.49
N LEU A 148 -5.79 6.47 4.30
CA LEU A 148 -6.05 5.69 3.09
C LEU A 148 -4.85 4.82 2.71
N GLN A 149 -3.65 5.40 2.75
CA GLN A 149 -2.41 4.64 2.54
C GLN A 149 -2.30 3.48 3.53
N LEU A 150 -2.61 3.68 4.81
CA LEU A 150 -2.59 2.61 5.82
C LEU A 150 -3.59 1.51 5.47
N ALA A 151 -4.83 1.87 5.12
CA ALA A 151 -5.86 0.89 4.76
C ALA A 151 -5.45 0.05 3.54
N VAL A 152 -4.93 0.69 2.49
CA VAL A 152 -4.48 0.00 1.28
C VAL A 152 -3.21 -0.83 1.52
N ALA A 153 -2.20 -0.26 2.19
CA ALA A 153 -0.96 -0.98 2.47
C ALA A 153 -1.21 -2.21 3.35
N THR A 154 -2.12 -2.14 4.32
CA THR A 154 -2.41 -3.25 5.24
C THR A 154 -3.20 -4.37 4.58
N VAL A 155 -4.18 -4.07 3.71
CA VAL A 155 -4.86 -5.12 2.93
C VAL A 155 -3.92 -5.78 1.94
N VAL A 156 -2.98 -5.03 1.36
CA VAL A 156 -1.96 -5.59 0.50
C VAL A 156 -0.96 -6.42 1.32
N ASP A 157 -0.50 -5.96 2.48
CA ASP A 157 0.37 -6.75 3.36
C ASP A 157 -0.27 -8.10 3.71
N LEU A 158 -1.56 -8.09 4.08
CA LEU A 158 -2.33 -9.30 4.33
C LEU A 158 -2.29 -10.25 3.13
N VAL A 159 -2.53 -9.73 1.92
CA VAL A 159 -2.52 -10.51 0.68
C VAL A 159 -1.13 -11.07 0.39
N VAL A 160 -0.10 -10.26 0.45
CA VAL A 160 1.29 -10.70 0.21
C VAL A 160 1.71 -11.78 1.21
N VAL A 161 1.38 -11.59 2.49
CA VAL A 161 1.72 -12.53 3.56
C VAL A 161 1.01 -13.86 3.37
N LEU A 162 -0.30 -13.85 3.10
CA LEU A 162 -1.04 -15.08 2.86
C LEU A 162 -0.58 -15.75 1.55
N GLY A 163 -0.27 -14.97 0.51
CA GLY A 163 0.30 -15.41 -0.74
C GLY A 163 1.59 -16.21 -0.55
N SER A 164 2.47 -15.74 0.34
CA SER A 164 3.71 -16.44 0.68
C SER A 164 3.47 -17.84 1.30
N LYS A 165 2.26 -18.11 1.80
CA LYS A 165 1.86 -19.38 2.42
C LYS A 165 1.04 -20.25 1.49
N THR A 166 0.44 -19.67 0.46
CA THR A 166 -0.36 -20.37 -0.55
C THR A 166 0.46 -20.80 -1.76
N GLY A 167 1.77 -20.51 -1.80
CA GLY A 167 2.60 -20.69 -2.99
C GLY A 167 2.35 -19.62 -4.07
N GLY A 168 1.80 -18.47 -3.67
CA GLY A 168 1.39 -17.38 -4.56
C GLY A 168 -0.07 -17.45 -4.98
N TYR A 169 -0.38 -16.67 -6.01
CA TYR A 169 -1.71 -16.53 -6.60
C TYR A 169 -1.67 -16.81 -8.11
N GLY A 170 -2.74 -17.39 -8.63
CA GLY A 170 -3.00 -17.45 -10.07
C GLY A 170 -3.32 -16.07 -10.65
N ALA A 171 -3.39 -15.99 -11.98
CA ALA A 171 -3.75 -14.76 -12.69
C ALA A 171 -5.16 -14.23 -12.35
N ASP A 172 -6.04 -15.08 -11.82
CA ASP A 172 -7.38 -14.73 -11.34
C ASP A 172 -7.41 -14.33 -9.86
N GLY A 173 -6.25 -14.27 -9.21
CA GLY A 173 -6.10 -13.95 -7.80
C GLY A 173 -6.39 -15.13 -6.85
N ARG A 174 -6.69 -16.33 -7.36
CA ARG A 174 -6.90 -17.51 -6.51
C ARG A 174 -5.59 -18.02 -5.92
N PRO A 175 -5.55 -18.45 -4.66
CA PRO A 175 -4.36 -19.07 -4.09
C PRO A 175 -4.00 -20.35 -4.85
N VAL A 176 -2.70 -20.58 -5.10
CA VAL A 176 -2.24 -21.82 -5.77
C VAL A 176 -2.53 -23.05 -4.90
N GLN A 177 -2.35 -22.93 -3.59
CA GLN A 177 -2.72 -23.92 -2.59
C GLN A 177 -3.38 -23.21 -1.41
N VAL A 178 -4.40 -23.83 -0.80
CA VAL A 178 -4.97 -23.35 0.47
C VAL A 178 -4.35 -24.14 1.62
N PRO A 179 -3.61 -23.51 2.55
CA PRO A 179 -3.09 -24.19 3.72
C PRO A 179 -4.20 -24.74 4.63
N THR A 180 -3.90 -25.84 5.32
CA THR A 180 -4.72 -26.37 6.41
C THR A 180 -4.67 -25.47 7.64
N THR A 181 -5.63 -25.57 8.54
CA THR A 181 -5.59 -24.80 9.80
C THR A 181 -4.35 -25.13 10.63
N THR A 182 -3.96 -26.40 10.69
CA THR A 182 -2.71 -26.84 11.33
C THR A 182 -1.49 -26.20 10.70
N GLU A 183 -1.40 -26.18 9.37
CA GLU A 183 -0.30 -25.49 8.68
C GLU A 183 -0.29 -24.00 9.02
N LEU A 184 -1.45 -23.32 9.05
CA LEU A 184 -1.52 -21.89 9.41
C LEU A 184 -1.08 -21.61 10.85
N ASP A 185 -1.36 -22.52 11.78
CA ASP A 185 -1.00 -22.40 13.20
C ASP A 185 0.49 -22.73 13.45
N ASP A 186 1.07 -23.63 12.65
CA ASP A 186 2.47 -24.09 12.78
C ASP A 186 3.49 -23.18 12.05
N LEU A 187 3.05 -22.13 11.36
CA LEU A 187 3.96 -21.26 10.63
C LEU A 187 4.91 -20.49 11.54
N THR A 188 6.20 -20.63 11.24
CA THR A 188 7.27 -19.89 11.92
C THR A 188 6.99 -18.39 11.91
N PRO A 189 7.21 -17.70 13.05
CA PRO A 189 7.00 -16.27 13.14
C PRO A 189 7.75 -15.51 12.03
N ILE A 190 7.05 -14.64 11.31
CA ILE A 190 7.67 -13.72 10.35
C ILE A 190 8.06 -12.47 11.14
N GLN A 191 9.35 -12.14 11.16
CA GLN A 191 9.89 -11.04 11.96
C GLN A 191 9.46 -11.10 13.45
N GLY A 192 9.34 -12.30 14.00
CA GLY A 192 9.01 -12.53 15.41
C GLY A 192 7.51 -12.52 15.74
N ILE A 193 6.61 -12.37 14.76
CA ILE A 193 5.15 -12.39 14.95
C ILE A 193 4.54 -13.59 14.23
N THR A 194 3.62 -14.32 14.88
CA THR A 194 2.91 -15.45 14.24
C THR A 194 2.04 -14.95 13.08
N LEU A 195 1.72 -15.83 12.12
CA LEU A 195 0.88 -15.47 10.99
C LEU A 195 -0.47 -14.89 11.45
N ILE A 196 -1.16 -15.57 12.37
CA ILE A 196 -2.49 -15.17 12.84
C ILE A 196 -2.43 -13.83 13.57
N SER A 197 -1.39 -13.57 14.37
CA SER A 197 -1.21 -12.27 15.01
C SER A 197 -0.93 -11.15 13.99
N ARG A 198 -0.22 -11.45 12.89
CA ARG A 198 -0.02 -10.48 11.80
C ARG A 198 -1.31 -10.19 11.05
N VAL A 199 -2.09 -11.22 10.71
CA VAL A 199 -3.42 -11.05 10.09
C VAL A 199 -4.32 -10.19 10.99
N LEU A 200 -4.31 -10.42 12.30
CA LEU A 200 -5.11 -9.63 13.26
C LEU A 200 -4.68 -8.16 13.27
N ARG A 201 -3.37 -7.89 13.28
CA ARG A 201 -2.84 -6.54 13.17
C ARG A 201 -3.32 -5.86 11.88
N ASP A 202 -3.22 -6.53 10.75
CA ASP A 202 -3.57 -5.94 9.45
C ASP A 202 -5.07 -5.66 9.35
N VAL A 203 -5.93 -6.60 9.79
CA VAL A 203 -7.38 -6.40 9.86
C VAL A 203 -7.76 -5.22 10.74
N ASN A 204 -7.09 -5.03 11.88
CA ASN A 204 -7.31 -3.87 12.74
C ASN A 204 -6.87 -2.57 12.06
N ASN A 205 -5.69 -2.56 11.45
CA ASN A 205 -5.14 -1.37 10.79
C ASN A 205 -5.95 -0.96 9.54
N MET A 206 -6.55 -1.92 8.82
CA MET A 206 -7.50 -1.60 7.75
C MET A 206 -8.65 -0.73 8.26
N GLY A 207 -9.18 -1.03 9.46
CA GLY A 207 -10.32 -0.32 10.04
C GLY A 207 -9.93 1.08 10.46
N ILE A 208 -8.80 1.17 11.18
CA ILE A 208 -8.20 2.44 11.58
C ILE A 208 -7.96 3.34 10.36
N GLY A 209 -7.30 2.81 9.32
CA GLY A 209 -7.00 3.57 8.12
C GLY A 209 -8.25 4.05 7.37
N LEU A 210 -9.27 3.20 7.24
CA LEU A 210 -10.54 3.58 6.60
C LEU A 210 -11.30 4.66 7.37
N ASP A 211 -11.32 4.55 8.70
CA ASP A 211 -12.01 5.51 9.55
C ASP A 211 -11.30 6.87 9.56
N GLU A 212 -9.97 6.88 9.59
CA GLU A 212 -9.15 8.10 9.49
C GLU A 212 -9.22 8.75 8.10
N ALA A 213 -9.30 7.95 7.04
CA ALA A 213 -9.45 8.44 5.67
C ALA A 213 -10.82 9.08 5.39
N ALA A 214 -11.83 8.78 6.22
CA ALA A 214 -13.20 9.22 6.04
C ALA A 214 -13.83 8.87 4.67
N ILE A 215 -13.34 7.80 4.02
CA ILE A 215 -13.85 7.28 2.74
C ILE A 215 -14.81 6.10 2.96
N GLY A 216 -16.08 6.41 3.19
CA GLY A 216 -17.10 5.42 3.56
C GLY A 216 -17.81 4.72 2.40
N ASN A 217 -17.83 5.31 1.20
CA ASN A 217 -18.74 4.93 0.10
C ASN A 217 -18.03 4.68 -1.24
N GLU A 218 -16.70 4.69 -1.23
CA GLU A 218 -15.84 4.42 -2.35
C GLU A 218 -15.74 2.91 -2.57
N ASN A 219 -15.61 2.48 -3.83
CA ASN A 219 -15.64 1.05 -4.12
C ASN A 219 -14.46 0.30 -3.47
N ILE A 220 -13.28 0.94 -3.40
CA ILE A 220 -12.10 0.39 -2.73
C ILE A 220 -12.32 0.21 -1.22
N SER A 221 -12.99 1.15 -0.53
CA SER A 221 -13.28 0.97 0.89
C SER A 221 -14.33 -0.12 1.12
N GLY A 222 -15.28 -0.27 0.19
CA GLY A 222 -16.19 -1.42 0.17
C GLY A 222 -15.45 -2.76 0.10
N HIS A 223 -14.46 -2.89 -0.79
CA HIS A 223 -13.64 -4.10 -0.91
C HIS A 223 -12.85 -4.40 0.37
N ILE A 224 -12.20 -3.39 0.96
CA ILE A 224 -11.45 -3.54 2.22
C ILE A 224 -12.38 -3.95 3.36
N ARG A 225 -13.54 -3.31 3.50
CA ARG A 225 -14.54 -3.66 4.53
C ARG A 225 -15.06 -5.09 4.35
N GLN A 226 -15.26 -5.53 3.11
CA GLN A 226 -15.67 -6.92 2.83
C GLN A 226 -14.63 -7.92 3.37
N ILE A 227 -13.34 -7.70 3.11
CA ILE A 227 -12.26 -8.55 3.61
C ILE A 227 -12.21 -8.52 5.14
N GLN A 228 -12.31 -7.34 5.75
CA GLN A 228 -12.38 -7.22 7.21
C GLN A 228 -13.56 -7.98 7.82
N GLN A 229 -14.74 -7.94 7.19
CA GLN A 229 -15.92 -8.66 7.68
C GLN A 229 -15.71 -10.18 7.64
N GLN A 230 -15.11 -10.70 6.56
CA GLN A 230 -14.75 -12.12 6.45
C GLN A 230 -13.73 -12.55 7.51
N LEU A 231 -12.90 -11.61 7.99
CA LEU A 231 -11.90 -11.82 9.03
C LEU A 231 -12.26 -11.20 10.39
N SER A 232 -13.56 -10.95 10.64
CA SER A 232 -14.02 -10.29 11.88
C SER A 232 -13.65 -11.03 13.17
N THR A 233 -13.43 -12.35 13.09
CA THR A 233 -12.83 -13.16 14.15
C THR A 233 -11.58 -13.83 13.61
N VAL A 234 -10.41 -13.19 13.77
CA VAL A 234 -9.16 -13.70 13.18
C VAL A 234 -8.67 -14.96 13.91
N ASN A 235 -8.70 -16.10 13.21
CA ASN A 235 -8.10 -17.38 13.61
C ASN A 235 -7.78 -18.22 12.36
N SER A 236 -7.09 -19.35 12.52
CA SER A 236 -6.70 -20.20 11.38
C SER A 236 -7.90 -20.70 10.56
N THR A 237 -9.02 -21.03 11.21
CA THR A 237 -10.26 -21.45 10.54
C THR A 237 -10.86 -20.35 9.66
N THR A 238 -10.93 -19.10 10.15
CA THR A 238 -11.50 -17.98 9.37
C THR A 238 -10.58 -17.56 8.23
N VAL A 239 -9.25 -17.59 8.44
CA VAL A 239 -8.27 -17.37 7.37
C VAL A 239 -8.38 -18.45 6.29
N GLN A 240 -8.44 -19.72 6.67
CA GLN A 240 -8.63 -20.81 5.71
C GLN A 240 -9.97 -20.68 4.96
N SER A 241 -11.05 -20.32 5.65
CA SER A 241 -12.37 -20.10 5.05
C SER A 241 -12.35 -18.96 4.03
N LEU A 242 -11.69 -17.85 4.36
CA LEU A 242 -11.45 -16.75 3.42
C LEU A 242 -10.73 -17.26 2.18
N LEU A 243 -9.60 -17.95 2.34
CA LEU A 243 -8.79 -18.44 1.21
C LEU A 243 -9.57 -19.42 0.31
N ASN A 244 -10.42 -20.27 0.88
CA ASN A 244 -11.30 -21.17 0.13
C ASN A 244 -12.45 -20.44 -0.59
N SER A 245 -12.78 -19.22 -0.19
CA SER A 245 -13.88 -18.44 -0.77
C SER A 245 -13.48 -17.61 -2.00
N ILE A 246 -12.18 -17.51 -2.28
CA ILE A 246 -11.60 -16.81 -3.44
C ILE A 246 -11.79 -17.69 -4.68
#